data_AF-A0A7X1M907-F1
#
_entry.id   AF-A0A7X1M907-F1
#
_cell.length_a   1.000
_cell.length_b   1.000
_cell.length_c   1.000
_cell.angle_alpha   90.00
_cell.angle_beta   90.00
_cell.angle_gamma   90.00
#
_symmetry.space_group_name_H-M   'P 1'
#
loop_
_entity.id
_entity.type
_entity.pdbx_description
1 polymer ?
#
loop_
_entity_poly.entity_id
_entity_poly.type
_entity_poly.pdbx_seq_one_letter_code
_entity_poly.pdbx_strand_id
1 'polypeptide(L)'
;MHADLSRLMFRPERHYSAVIAQQGRVQLDADTNEQTAIQLHQARTLAADLIGRHGGPRDAAGFRIEYVGGRHEIDTLFIHGGRYYVDGILCDADRPAPGVPVPDEHAEEQETAAPPTHWTYWDQPDAHLDPERPGDRLPSPAQAPFVVYLKVWERSVSAAEDPALREVALGAALPDTTARVKIVWQVLPLSLAALDIEDAEPSREVVRAAFDKWAARRSAPSAHLAARSERPDHADEDPCLVKPDARYRGPENQLYRVEIHAGGAAKDATFKWSRENGSVVFPVDELDGTWVQLASLGHDAKLDLDVGDLVEFTDTASASRLEALPLLRVEELDLPGRRVRLSAEPEPGVGRLPHLHPFLRRWDHHEGPKRKGRTSVLKDGAMKIEEGEWLPLEDGVEVYFAKDGAYRTGDHWIIPARTATGSVEWPLDPARRPLLQAPTGIARHYAPLALVKGEHGAVDLRLAFGPLASSVPAADEAALAAEEQARREEQAAEDPSGGRSQTTAEAEAAAEGDE
;
A
#
# COMPACT_ATOMS: atom_id res chain seq x y z
N MET A 1 4.95 4.01 -3.15
CA MET A 1 6.18 3.28 -2.83
C MET A 1 7.35 4.19 -3.13
N HIS A 2 8.00 4.73 -2.11
CA HIS A 2 9.24 5.49 -2.27
C HIS A 2 10.42 4.52 -2.15
N ALA A 3 11.03 4.20 -3.27
CA ALA A 3 12.17 3.29 -3.38
C ALA A 3 12.88 3.54 -4.71
N ASP A 4 14.19 3.32 -4.75
CA ASP A 4 14.96 3.40 -5.99
C ASP A 4 14.66 2.13 -6.82
N LEU A 5 14.03 2.32 -7.97
CA LEU A 5 13.47 1.25 -8.80
C LEU A 5 13.74 1.56 -10.27
N SER A 6 13.97 0.52 -11.08
CA SER A 6 14.13 0.71 -12.53
C SER A 6 12.81 1.12 -13.20
N ARG A 7 11.71 0.44 -12.85
CA ARG A 7 10.32 0.68 -13.34
C ARG A 7 9.32 -0.27 -12.67
N LEU A 8 8.03 0.03 -12.80
CA LEU A 8 6.92 -0.87 -12.47
C LEU A 8 6.23 -1.32 -13.76
N MET A 9 6.12 -2.63 -13.97
CA MET A 9 5.61 -3.21 -15.23
C MET A 9 4.23 -3.88 -15.10
N PHE A 10 3.84 -4.27 -13.90
CA PHE A 10 2.62 -5.03 -13.67
C PHE A 10 1.38 -4.25 -14.14
N ARG A 11 0.60 -4.90 -15.00
CA ARG A 11 -0.63 -4.38 -15.61
C ARG A 11 -1.69 -5.47 -15.62
N PRO A 12 -2.70 -5.42 -14.73
CA PRO A 12 -3.69 -6.51 -14.60
C PRO A 12 -4.45 -6.77 -15.90
N GLU A 13 -4.65 -5.76 -16.74
CA GLU A 13 -5.34 -5.86 -18.03
C GLU A 13 -4.57 -6.63 -19.11
N ARG A 14 -3.28 -6.93 -18.89
CA ARG A 14 -2.48 -7.76 -19.79
C ARG A 14 -2.57 -9.26 -19.49
N HIS A 15 -3.19 -9.64 -18.36
CA HIS A 15 -3.45 -11.02 -17.98
C HIS A 15 -2.20 -11.93 -17.91
N TYR A 16 -1.03 -11.35 -17.60
CA TYR A 16 0.16 -12.16 -17.31
C TYR A 16 0.00 -12.88 -15.98
N SER A 17 0.39 -14.16 -15.95
CA SER A 17 0.29 -15.01 -14.75
C SER A 17 1.62 -15.27 -14.06
N ALA A 18 2.75 -15.03 -14.74
CA ALA A 18 4.10 -15.15 -14.19
C ALA A 18 5.15 -14.46 -15.08
N VAL A 19 6.32 -14.18 -14.49
CA VAL A 19 7.56 -13.78 -15.13
C VAL A 19 8.45 -15.02 -15.29
N ILE A 20 9.04 -15.20 -16.48
CA ILE A 20 9.90 -16.35 -16.79
C ILE A 20 11.34 -15.87 -17.01
N ALA A 21 12.24 -16.27 -16.12
CA ALA A 21 13.68 -16.06 -16.31
C ALA A 21 14.19 -16.90 -17.49
N GLN A 22 14.96 -16.28 -18.38
CA GLN A 22 15.53 -16.93 -19.57
C GLN A 22 17.02 -17.18 -19.40
N GLN A 23 17.48 -18.35 -19.85
CA GLN A 23 18.88 -18.75 -19.73
C GLN A 23 19.81 -17.72 -20.36
N GLY A 24 20.84 -17.32 -19.61
CA GLY A 24 21.89 -16.40 -20.08
C GLY A 24 21.49 -14.92 -20.15
N ARG A 25 20.31 -14.53 -19.63
CA ARG A 25 19.86 -13.13 -19.60
C ARG A 25 20.04 -12.51 -18.21
N VAL A 26 20.42 -11.23 -18.19
CA VAL A 26 20.50 -10.39 -16.98
C VAL A 26 19.11 -10.25 -16.38
N GLN A 27 19.01 -10.39 -15.05
CA GLN A 27 17.79 -10.15 -14.29
C GLN A 27 17.74 -8.71 -13.80
N LEU A 28 16.57 -8.08 -13.84
CA LEU A 28 16.35 -6.75 -13.31
C LEU A 28 15.49 -6.81 -12.04
N ASP A 29 15.62 -5.80 -11.18
CA ASP A 29 14.72 -5.59 -10.04
C ASP A 29 13.24 -5.59 -10.47
N ALA A 30 12.96 -4.94 -11.61
CA ALA A 30 11.62 -4.81 -12.17
C ALA A 30 10.96 -6.17 -12.47
N ASP A 31 11.73 -7.20 -12.83
CA ASP A 31 11.21 -8.55 -13.13
C ASP A 31 10.72 -9.24 -11.85
N THR A 32 11.48 -9.14 -10.76
CA THR A 32 11.13 -9.72 -9.45
C THR A 32 9.96 -8.95 -8.83
N ASN A 33 9.96 -7.63 -8.95
CA ASN A 33 8.87 -6.77 -8.51
C ASN A 33 7.57 -7.06 -9.27
N GLU A 34 7.63 -7.26 -10.59
CA GLU A 34 6.46 -7.65 -11.39
C GLU A 34 5.91 -9.04 -10.98
N GLN A 35 6.78 -10.03 -10.80
CA GLN A 35 6.36 -11.36 -10.33
C GLN A 35 5.61 -11.28 -8.99
N THR A 36 6.13 -10.49 -8.05
CA THR A 36 5.52 -10.29 -6.74
C THR A 36 4.16 -9.62 -6.85
N ALA A 37 4.05 -8.57 -7.68
CA ALA A 37 2.80 -7.87 -7.92
C ALA A 37 1.72 -8.77 -8.55
N ILE A 38 2.11 -9.64 -9.52
CA ILE A 38 1.20 -10.62 -10.13
C ILE A 38 0.65 -11.59 -9.08
N GLN A 39 1.52 -12.18 -8.26
CA GLN A 39 1.13 -13.13 -7.22
C GLN A 39 0.23 -12.49 -6.17
N LEU A 40 0.56 -11.27 -5.75
CA LEU A 40 -0.22 -10.52 -4.77
C LEU A 40 -1.61 -10.17 -5.31
N HIS A 41 -1.71 -9.76 -6.57
CA HIS A 41 -2.99 -9.52 -7.24
C HIS A 41 -3.84 -10.80 -7.26
N GLN A 42 -3.29 -11.92 -7.70
CA GLN A 42 -4.01 -13.21 -7.73
C GLN A 42 -4.48 -13.65 -6.34
N ALA A 43 -3.61 -13.57 -5.33
CA ALA A 43 -3.94 -13.96 -3.96
C ALA A 43 -5.05 -13.09 -3.36
N ARG A 44 -4.99 -11.77 -3.57
CA ARG A 44 -6.02 -10.84 -3.08
C ARG A 44 -7.34 -11.00 -3.82
N THR A 45 -7.31 -11.15 -5.14
CA THR A 45 -8.52 -11.42 -5.92
C THR A 45 -9.20 -12.70 -5.47
N LEU A 46 -8.43 -13.79 -5.30
CA LEU A 46 -8.97 -15.05 -4.77
C LEU A 46 -9.61 -14.86 -3.39
N ALA A 47 -8.92 -14.16 -2.48
CA ALA A 47 -9.45 -13.90 -1.14
C ALA A 47 -10.73 -13.05 -1.18
N ALA A 48 -10.77 -12.00 -2.01
CA ALA A 48 -11.94 -11.16 -2.18
C ALA A 48 -13.13 -11.90 -2.81
N ASP A 49 -12.89 -12.79 -3.78
CA ASP A 49 -13.94 -13.58 -4.43
C ASP A 49 -14.58 -14.60 -3.47
N LEU A 50 -13.79 -15.17 -2.55
CA LEU A 50 -14.26 -16.17 -1.59
C LEU A 50 -14.89 -15.55 -0.33
N ILE A 51 -14.31 -14.47 0.19
CA ILE A 51 -14.72 -13.83 1.46
C ILE A 51 -15.77 -12.74 1.20
N GLY A 52 -15.76 -12.14 0.01
CA GLY A 52 -16.41 -10.88 -0.29
C GLY A 52 -15.52 -9.67 0.02
N ARG A 53 -16.10 -8.47 -0.02
CA ARG A 53 -15.38 -7.20 0.23
C ARG A 53 -14.70 -7.14 1.59
N HIS A 54 -15.28 -7.76 2.61
CA HIS A 54 -14.64 -7.83 3.91
C HIS A 54 -15.21 -8.97 4.77
N GLY A 55 -14.38 -9.54 5.64
CA GLY A 55 -14.80 -10.57 6.59
C GLY A 55 -13.65 -11.19 7.38
N GLY A 56 -13.96 -11.76 8.54
CA GLY A 56 -13.00 -12.46 9.40
C GLY A 56 -13.29 -13.95 9.54
N PRO A 57 -12.31 -14.80 9.88
CA PRO A 57 -12.58 -16.19 10.24
C PRO A 57 -13.50 -16.23 11.45
N ARG A 58 -14.58 -17.02 11.43
CA ARG A 58 -15.63 -17.04 12.47
C ARG A 58 -15.10 -17.08 13.90
N ASP A 59 -14.11 -17.92 14.16
CA ASP A 59 -13.58 -18.15 15.52
C ASP A 59 -12.35 -17.29 15.85
N ALA A 60 -11.92 -16.42 14.92
CA ALA A 60 -10.75 -15.54 15.07
C ALA A 60 -10.96 -14.19 14.37
N ALA A 61 -12.21 -13.70 14.33
CA ALA A 61 -12.55 -12.46 13.64
C ALA A 61 -12.06 -11.25 14.46
N GLY A 62 -11.05 -10.56 13.92
CA GLY A 62 -10.45 -9.39 14.55
C GLY A 62 -11.31 -8.13 14.50
N PHE A 63 -10.83 -7.07 15.14
CA PHE A 63 -11.43 -5.73 15.12
C PHE A 63 -12.85 -5.66 15.72
N ARG A 64 -13.15 -6.52 16.70
CA ARG A 64 -14.36 -6.31 17.50
C ARG A 64 -14.21 -4.97 18.23
N ILE A 65 -15.23 -4.13 18.17
CA ILE A 65 -15.22 -2.80 18.77
C ILE A 65 -16.05 -2.80 20.04
N GLU A 66 -15.45 -2.32 21.12
CA GLU A 66 -16.13 -1.97 22.37
C GLU A 66 -15.93 -0.47 22.61
N TYR A 67 -17.02 0.28 22.74
CA TYR A 67 -16.96 1.70 23.06
C TYR A 67 -16.82 1.88 24.57
N VAL A 68 -15.88 2.72 25.00
CA VAL A 68 -15.65 3.05 26.41
C VAL A 68 -15.66 4.57 26.54
N GLY A 69 -16.75 5.11 27.08
CA GLY A 69 -16.93 6.54 27.26
C GLY A 69 -17.77 6.91 28.48
N GLY A 70 -17.86 8.20 28.78
CA GLY A 70 -18.71 8.75 29.85
C GLY A 70 -18.14 8.69 31.28
N ARG A 71 -16.93 8.15 31.49
CA ARG A 71 -16.25 8.10 32.81
C ARG A 71 -14.84 8.72 32.85
N HIS A 72 -14.22 8.94 31.69
CA HIS A 72 -12.87 9.50 31.55
C HIS A 72 -12.93 10.86 30.83
N GLU A 73 -11.88 11.69 30.95
CA GLU A 73 -11.81 12.99 30.25
C GLU A 73 -11.84 12.84 28.72
N ILE A 74 -11.47 11.66 28.19
CA ILE A 74 -11.41 11.38 26.75
C ILE A 74 -11.99 9.98 26.48
N ASP A 75 -12.96 9.90 25.57
CA ASP A 75 -13.58 8.65 25.13
C ASP A 75 -12.59 7.77 24.33
N THR A 76 -12.78 6.46 24.34
CA THR A 76 -11.93 5.50 23.61
C THR A 76 -12.71 4.32 23.04
N LEU A 77 -12.06 3.53 22.19
CA LEU A 77 -12.53 2.23 21.70
C LEU A 77 -11.54 1.16 22.11
N PHE A 78 -12.00 0.00 22.57
CA PHE A 78 -11.18 -1.20 22.58
C PHE A 78 -11.36 -1.95 21.26
N ILE A 79 -10.24 -2.25 20.61
CA ILE A 79 -10.11 -2.92 19.33
C ILE A 79 -9.48 -4.29 19.61
N HIS A 80 -10.29 -5.33 19.57
CA HIS A 80 -9.83 -6.68 19.90
C HIS A 80 -9.03 -7.34 18.78
N GLY A 81 -8.08 -8.19 19.18
CA GLY A 81 -7.24 -9.00 18.30
C GLY A 81 -8.02 -9.99 17.43
N GLY A 82 -7.31 -10.58 16.47
CA GLY A 82 -7.79 -11.49 15.45
C GLY A 82 -7.53 -10.98 14.04
N ARG A 83 -7.98 -11.76 13.06
CA ARG A 83 -7.75 -11.50 11.62
C ARG A 83 -9.00 -11.00 10.94
N TYR A 84 -8.84 -10.09 9.99
CA TYR A 84 -9.92 -9.57 9.18
C TYR A 84 -9.41 -9.23 7.78
N TYR A 85 -10.19 -9.56 6.75
CA TYR A 85 -9.84 -9.28 5.36
C TYR A 85 -10.64 -8.10 4.86
N VAL A 86 -10.01 -7.21 4.07
CA VAL A 86 -10.66 -6.10 3.37
C VAL A 86 -10.15 -6.09 1.92
N ASP A 87 -11.04 -6.30 0.95
CA ASP A 87 -10.73 -6.48 -0.48
C ASP A 87 -9.58 -7.47 -0.72
N GLY A 88 -9.59 -8.57 0.03
CA GLY A 88 -8.57 -9.62 -0.02
C GLY A 88 -7.27 -9.31 0.72
N ILE A 89 -7.12 -8.13 1.32
CA ILE A 89 -5.96 -7.74 2.14
C ILE A 89 -6.16 -8.25 3.57
N LEU A 90 -5.25 -9.11 4.04
CA LEU A 90 -5.23 -9.58 5.43
C LEU A 90 -4.79 -8.45 6.37
N CYS A 91 -5.63 -8.12 7.33
CA CYS A 91 -5.32 -7.25 8.46
C CYS A 91 -5.27 -8.10 9.74
N ASP A 92 -4.18 -7.97 10.48
CA ASP A 92 -3.98 -8.62 11.77
C ASP A 92 -4.06 -7.56 12.88
N ALA A 93 -5.01 -7.74 13.79
CA ALA A 93 -5.21 -6.89 14.95
C ALA A 93 -4.57 -7.46 16.22
N ASP A 94 -3.94 -8.63 16.16
CA ASP A 94 -3.30 -9.22 17.33
C ASP A 94 -2.17 -8.31 17.85
N ARG A 95 -2.21 -8.04 19.16
CA ARG A 95 -1.16 -7.27 19.82
C ARG A 95 0.03 -8.19 20.04
N PRO A 96 1.24 -7.83 19.59
CA PRO A 96 2.42 -8.66 19.81
C PRO A 96 2.63 -8.92 21.30
N ALA A 97 2.75 -10.19 21.69
CA ALA A 97 3.12 -10.54 23.05
C ALA A 97 4.58 -10.15 23.29
N PRO A 98 4.91 -9.57 24.46
CA PRO A 98 6.32 -9.37 24.81
C PRO A 98 7.05 -10.71 24.84
N GLY A 99 8.30 -10.71 24.35
CA GLY A 99 9.16 -11.89 24.48
C GLY A 99 9.42 -12.22 25.95
N VAL A 100 9.70 -13.49 26.24
CA VAL A 100 10.12 -13.92 27.58
C VAL A 100 11.63 -13.72 27.69
N PRO A 101 12.13 -12.80 28.54
CA PRO A 101 13.56 -12.61 28.72
C PRO A 101 14.18 -13.85 29.38
N VAL A 102 15.49 -14.06 29.16
CA VAL A 102 16.26 -15.04 29.93
C VAL A 102 16.23 -14.60 31.41
N PRO A 103 16.00 -15.52 32.37
CA PRO A 103 16.05 -15.18 33.79
C PRO A 103 17.40 -14.55 34.14
N ASP A 104 17.37 -13.38 34.77
CA ASP A 104 18.55 -12.69 35.27
C ASP A 104 18.55 -12.81 36.81
N GLU A 105 19.57 -13.49 37.36
CA GLU A 105 19.73 -13.71 38.80
C GLU A 105 19.94 -12.40 39.59
N HIS A 106 20.23 -11.30 38.89
CA HIS A 106 20.39 -9.97 39.48
C HIS A 106 19.22 -9.02 39.21
N ALA A 107 18.20 -9.45 38.46
CA ALA A 107 17.01 -8.63 38.23
C ALA A 107 16.09 -8.66 39.45
N GLU A 108 15.73 -7.48 39.96
CA GLU A 108 14.69 -7.36 40.97
C GLU A 108 13.36 -7.87 40.38
N GLU A 109 12.61 -8.66 41.16
CA GLU A 109 11.26 -9.10 40.79
C GLU A 109 10.34 -7.87 40.65
N GLN A 110 10.19 -7.38 39.42
CA GLN A 110 9.19 -6.37 39.10
C GLN A 110 7.86 -7.07 38.81
N GLU A 111 6.82 -6.70 39.56
CA GLU A 111 5.43 -7.05 39.22
C GLU A 111 5.08 -6.41 37.87
N THR A 112 5.33 -7.12 36.78
CA THR A 112 4.90 -6.70 35.45
C THR A 112 3.39 -6.93 35.34
N ALA A 113 2.63 -5.85 35.19
CA ALA A 113 1.22 -5.94 34.83
C ALA A 113 1.05 -6.82 33.57
N ALA A 114 0.00 -7.63 33.54
CA ALA A 114 -0.31 -8.45 32.37
C ALA A 114 -0.43 -7.55 31.12
N PRO A 115 0.20 -7.92 29.99
CA PRO A 115 0.17 -7.10 28.79
C PRO A 115 -1.27 -6.92 28.31
N PRO A 116 -1.64 -5.72 27.82
CA PRO A 116 -2.98 -5.48 27.30
C PRO A 116 -3.28 -6.42 26.14
N THR A 117 -4.51 -6.95 26.08
CA THR A 117 -4.95 -7.93 25.07
C THR A 117 -5.64 -7.28 23.86
N HIS A 118 -5.82 -5.97 23.89
CA HIS A 118 -6.49 -5.19 22.85
C HIS A 118 -5.70 -3.90 22.58
N TRP A 119 -5.96 -3.32 21.41
CA TRP A 119 -5.58 -1.93 21.14
C TRP A 119 -6.69 -1.02 21.64
N THR A 120 -6.32 0.19 22.01
CA THR A 120 -7.21 1.31 22.23
C THR A 120 -7.31 2.13 20.95
N TYR A 121 -8.31 3.01 20.86
CA TYR A 121 -8.42 3.96 19.76
C TYR A 121 -7.16 4.85 19.64
N TRP A 122 -6.49 5.14 20.76
CA TRP A 122 -5.36 6.05 20.82
C TRP A 122 -4.00 5.39 20.55
N ASP A 123 -3.82 4.13 20.95
CA ASP A 123 -2.54 3.40 20.82
C ASP A 123 -2.54 2.35 19.68
N GLN A 124 -3.57 2.32 18.85
CA GLN A 124 -3.59 1.50 17.64
C GLN A 124 -2.38 1.83 16.74
N PRO A 125 -1.75 0.82 16.12
CA PRO A 125 -0.56 1.00 15.30
C PRO A 125 -0.83 1.91 14.09
N ASP A 126 0.17 2.71 13.72
CA ASP A 126 0.18 3.55 12.52
C ASP A 126 -0.97 4.60 12.40
N ALA A 127 -1.81 4.76 13.43
CA ALA A 127 -2.80 5.85 13.48
C ALA A 127 -2.21 7.16 13.99
N HIS A 128 -1.37 7.08 15.02
CA HIS A 128 -0.69 8.21 15.65
C HIS A 128 -1.66 9.36 15.98
N LEU A 129 -2.83 9.02 16.55
CA LEU A 129 -3.87 9.98 16.90
C LEU A 129 -3.42 10.87 18.05
N ASP A 130 -3.80 12.13 18.01
CA ASP A 130 -3.45 13.14 18.99
C ASP A 130 -4.73 13.59 19.74
N PRO A 131 -4.87 13.29 21.04
CA PRO A 131 -6.04 13.68 21.81
C PRO A 131 -6.23 15.20 21.91
N GLU A 132 -5.19 16.00 21.67
CA GLU A 132 -5.26 17.47 21.65
C GLU A 132 -5.78 18.01 20.31
N ARG A 133 -5.77 17.19 19.24
CA ARG A 133 -6.36 17.55 17.94
C ARG A 133 -7.85 17.25 17.94
N PRO A 134 -8.75 18.25 17.84
CA PRO A 134 -10.19 18.01 17.87
C PRO A 134 -10.70 17.07 16.78
N GLY A 135 -10.03 17.05 15.61
CA GLY A 135 -10.37 16.17 14.49
C GLY A 135 -10.08 14.69 14.72
N ASP A 136 -9.24 14.35 15.71
CA ASP A 136 -8.91 12.97 16.05
C ASP A 136 -9.86 12.41 17.13
N ARG A 137 -10.61 13.27 17.84
CA ARG A 137 -11.50 12.85 18.92
C ARG A 137 -12.70 12.05 18.42
N LEU A 138 -13.09 11.05 19.20
CA LEU A 138 -14.32 10.30 18.95
C LEU A 138 -15.54 11.22 19.13
N PRO A 139 -16.57 11.12 18.27
CA PRO A 139 -17.85 11.74 18.53
C PRO A 139 -18.47 11.18 19.82
N SER A 140 -19.13 12.02 20.61
CA SER A 140 -19.90 11.54 21.74
C SER A 140 -21.18 10.85 21.24
N PRO A 141 -21.39 9.55 21.52
CA PRO A 141 -22.57 8.84 21.05
C PRO A 141 -23.86 9.27 21.78
N ALA A 142 -23.74 10.00 22.89
CA ALA A 142 -24.86 10.69 23.54
C ALA A 142 -25.38 11.89 22.71
N GLN A 143 -24.51 12.47 21.86
CA GLN A 143 -24.89 13.57 20.96
C GLN A 143 -25.32 13.06 19.59
N ALA A 144 -24.56 12.16 18.99
CA ALA A 144 -24.87 11.57 17.70
C ALA A 144 -24.25 10.17 17.54
N PRO A 145 -25.03 9.17 17.09
CA PRO A 145 -24.47 7.87 16.73
C PRO A 145 -23.50 7.97 15.56
N PHE A 146 -22.54 7.05 15.50
CA PHE A 146 -21.51 7.01 14.47
C PHE A 146 -21.10 5.58 14.14
N VAL A 147 -20.59 5.39 12.92
CA VAL A 147 -20.00 4.14 12.46
C VAL A 147 -18.51 4.15 12.76
N VAL A 148 -18.02 3.07 13.35
CA VAL A 148 -16.60 2.76 13.43
C VAL A 148 -16.23 1.91 12.22
N TYR A 149 -15.21 2.30 11.49
CA TYR A 149 -14.78 1.60 10.29
C TYR A 149 -13.27 1.39 10.26
N LEU A 150 -12.86 0.36 9.53
CA LEU A 150 -11.48 0.03 9.23
C LEU A 150 -11.09 0.70 7.90
N LYS A 151 -9.98 1.43 7.89
CA LYS A 151 -9.31 1.98 6.71
C LYS A 151 -7.99 1.24 6.53
N VAL A 152 -7.77 0.68 5.35
CA VAL A 152 -6.60 -0.17 5.05
C VAL A 152 -5.90 0.34 3.79
N TRP A 153 -4.58 0.40 3.80
CA TRP A 153 -3.78 0.68 2.60
C TRP A 153 -2.37 0.11 2.75
N GLU A 154 -1.60 0.18 1.67
CA GLU A 154 -0.20 -0.21 1.66
C GLU A 154 0.72 1.00 1.68
N ARG A 155 1.75 0.95 2.53
CA ARG A 155 2.77 1.98 2.66
C ARG A 155 4.15 1.38 2.45
N SER A 156 5.04 2.07 1.72
CA SER A 156 6.45 1.68 1.67
C SER A 156 7.16 2.10 2.94
N VAL A 157 8.08 1.26 3.42
CA VAL A 157 8.94 1.50 4.57
C VAL A 157 10.40 1.28 4.14
N SER A 158 11.24 2.29 4.30
CA SER A 158 12.70 2.19 4.08
C SER A 158 13.47 2.00 5.38
N ALA A 159 14.79 1.79 5.32
CA ALA A 159 15.57 1.65 6.55
C ALA A 159 15.76 2.97 7.31
N ALA A 160 15.45 4.11 6.67
CA ALA A 160 15.34 5.40 7.37
C ALA A 160 14.20 5.40 8.39
N GLU A 161 13.13 4.65 8.13
CA GLU A 161 11.96 4.53 9.03
C GLU A 161 12.05 3.32 9.95
N ASP A 162 12.63 2.21 9.47
CA ASP A 162 12.88 1.01 10.26
C ASP A 162 14.34 0.56 10.07
N PRO A 163 15.26 1.02 10.95
CA PRO A 163 16.68 0.70 10.85
C PRO A 163 17.00 -0.78 10.88
N ALA A 164 16.11 -1.64 11.40
CA ALA A 164 16.30 -3.09 11.42
C ALA A 164 16.19 -3.74 10.03
N LEU A 165 15.66 -3.02 9.02
CA LEU A 165 15.65 -3.48 7.63
C LEU A 165 17.03 -3.47 6.97
N ARG A 166 17.99 -2.76 7.56
CA ARG A 166 19.35 -2.63 7.02
C ARG A 166 20.18 -3.88 7.29
N GLU A 167 20.86 -4.39 6.27
CA GLU A 167 21.87 -5.43 6.44
C GLU A 167 23.13 -4.85 7.07
N VAL A 168 23.33 -5.13 8.35
CA VAL A 168 24.45 -4.61 9.15
C VAL A 168 25.80 -5.07 8.58
N ALA A 169 25.88 -6.25 7.98
CA ALA A 169 27.11 -6.79 7.39
C ALA A 169 27.63 -5.98 6.19
N LEU A 170 26.78 -5.19 5.54
CA LEU A 170 27.17 -4.29 4.44
C LEU A 170 27.78 -2.97 4.97
N GLY A 171 27.74 -2.74 6.28
CA GLY A 171 28.31 -1.56 6.92
C GLY A 171 27.43 -0.32 6.79
N ALA A 172 27.74 0.68 7.61
CA ALA A 172 26.96 1.91 7.74
C ALA A 172 27.05 2.88 6.53
N ALA A 173 27.91 2.58 5.55
CA ALA A 173 28.13 3.42 4.37
C ALA A 173 27.43 2.92 3.09
N LEU A 174 26.88 1.71 3.07
CA LEU A 174 26.18 1.19 1.88
C LEU A 174 24.68 1.57 1.91
N PRO A 175 24.09 1.96 0.77
CA PRO A 175 22.67 2.30 0.68
C PRO A 175 21.78 1.09 0.99
N ASP A 176 20.52 1.37 1.30
CA ASP A 176 19.52 0.33 1.54
C ASP A 176 19.40 -0.59 0.33
N THR A 177 19.39 -1.90 0.56
CA THR A 177 19.29 -2.89 -0.53
C THR A 177 17.85 -3.15 -0.95
N THR A 178 16.89 -2.95 -0.04
CA THR A 178 15.47 -3.24 -0.24
C THR A 178 14.60 -2.35 0.63
N ALA A 179 13.37 -2.09 0.17
CA ALA A 179 12.30 -1.53 0.99
C ALA A 179 11.28 -2.62 1.37
N ARG A 180 10.35 -2.30 2.27
CA ARG A 180 9.19 -3.14 2.58
C ARG A 180 7.90 -2.44 2.17
N VAL A 181 6.87 -3.23 1.89
CA VAL A 181 5.50 -2.76 1.82
C VAL A 181 4.78 -3.26 3.07
N LYS A 182 4.32 -2.32 3.90
CA LYS A 182 3.58 -2.58 5.12
C LYS A 182 2.09 -2.38 4.84
N ILE A 183 1.27 -3.33 5.30
CA ILE A 183 -0.18 -3.15 5.38
C ILE A 183 -0.43 -2.26 6.60
N VAL A 184 -1.00 -1.09 6.36
CA VAL A 184 -1.39 -0.14 7.39
C VAL A 184 -2.90 -0.18 7.55
N TRP A 185 -3.35 -0.20 8.79
CA TRP A 185 -4.77 -0.14 9.11
C TRP A 185 -5.04 0.93 10.18
N GLN A 186 -6.20 1.57 10.10
CA GLN A 186 -6.68 2.54 11.08
C GLN A 186 -8.16 2.30 11.35
N VAL A 187 -8.55 2.32 12.61
CA VAL A 187 -9.93 2.33 13.09
C VAL A 187 -10.34 3.77 13.34
N LEU A 188 -11.32 4.26 12.59
CA LEU A 188 -11.74 5.66 12.59
C LEU A 188 -13.27 5.79 12.76
N PRO A 189 -13.75 6.90 13.35
CA PRO A 189 -15.17 7.22 13.40
C PRO A 189 -15.66 7.83 12.08
N LEU A 190 -16.92 7.58 11.75
CA LEU A 190 -17.64 8.15 10.60
C LEU A 190 -19.06 8.51 11.01
N SER A 191 -19.45 9.77 10.84
CA SER A 191 -20.80 10.22 11.18
C SER A 191 -21.85 9.60 10.25
N LEU A 192 -23.08 9.41 10.75
CA LEU A 192 -24.20 8.97 9.91
C LEU A 192 -24.52 9.96 8.77
N ALA A 193 -24.33 11.26 9.02
CA ALA A 193 -24.49 12.29 8.01
C ALA A 193 -23.52 12.12 6.83
N ALA A 194 -22.28 11.67 7.07
CA ALA A 194 -21.33 11.37 6.00
C ALA A 194 -21.71 10.15 5.15
N LEU A 195 -22.64 9.33 5.64
CA LEU A 195 -23.25 8.20 4.94
C LEU A 195 -24.60 8.54 4.30
N ASP A 196 -24.99 9.82 4.30
CA ASP A 196 -26.31 10.28 3.84
C ASP A 196 -27.46 9.58 4.61
N ILE A 197 -27.26 9.27 5.90
CA ILE A 197 -28.28 8.67 6.78
C ILE A 197 -28.79 9.72 7.77
N GLU A 198 -30.09 10.01 7.70
CA GLU A 198 -30.79 10.94 8.60
C GLU A 198 -31.44 10.25 9.81
N ASP A 199 -31.69 8.95 9.70
CA ASP A 199 -32.26 8.15 10.80
C ASP A 199 -31.26 8.05 11.95
N ALA A 200 -31.72 8.32 13.17
CA ALA A 200 -30.92 8.17 14.39
C ALA A 200 -30.71 6.70 14.78
N GLU A 201 -31.61 5.81 14.36
CA GLU A 201 -31.61 4.40 14.74
C GLU A 201 -31.63 3.46 13.52
N PRO A 202 -30.69 3.60 12.56
CA PRO A 202 -30.72 2.82 11.34
C PRO A 202 -30.48 1.33 11.63
N SER A 203 -31.03 0.47 10.77
CA SER A 203 -30.75 -0.97 10.80
C SER A 203 -29.34 -1.28 10.29
N ARG A 204 -28.84 -2.48 10.59
CA ARG A 204 -27.51 -2.94 10.14
C ARG A 204 -27.41 -2.95 8.62
N GLU A 205 -28.48 -3.34 7.94
CA GLU A 205 -28.55 -3.45 6.49
C GLU A 205 -28.50 -2.07 5.82
N VAL A 206 -29.21 -1.08 6.38
CA VAL A 206 -29.17 0.30 5.90
C VAL A 206 -27.76 0.87 6.03
N VAL A 207 -27.12 0.70 7.19
CA VAL A 207 -25.76 1.20 7.42
C VAL A 207 -24.76 0.51 6.49
N ARG A 208 -24.81 -0.82 6.33
CA ARG A 208 -23.92 -1.55 5.43
C ARG A 208 -24.08 -1.07 3.98
N ALA A 209 -25.31 -0.95 3.49
CA ALA A 209 -25.57 -0.52 2.11
C ALA A 209 -25.12 0.94 1.84
N ALA A 210 -25.31 1.84 2.82
CA ALA A 210 -24.82 3.22 2.73
C ALA A 210 -23.29 3.28 2.78
N PHE A 211 -22.68 2.51 3.68
CA PHE A 211 -21.24 2.39 3.80
C PHE A 211 -20.60 1.85 2.53
N ASP A 212 -21.18 0.83 1.90
CA ASP A 212 -20.71 0.27 0.63
C ASP A 212 -20.67 1.31 -0.49
N LYS A 213 -21.67 2.19 -0.57
CA LYS A 213 -21.71 3.29 -1.56
C LYS A 213 -20.65 4.34 -1.24
N TRP A 214 -20.51 4.71 0.03
CA TRP A 214 -19.50 5.66 0.49
C TRP A 214 -18.07 5.14 0.22
N ALA A 215 -17.80 3.89 0.59
CA ALA A 215 -16.52 3.23 0.40
C ALA A 215 -16.16 3.11 -1.09
N ALA A 216 -17.12 2.73 -1.94
CA ALA A 216 -16.90 2.66 -3.39
C ALA A 216 -16.53 4.04 -3.98
N ARG A 217 -17.23 5.11 -3.59
CA ARG A 217 -16.89 6.49 -4.02
C ARG A 217 -15.50 6.92 -3.52
N ARG A 218 -15.14 6.54 -2.30
CA ARG A 218 -13.86 6.93 -1.68
C ARG A 218 -12.67 6.20 -2.28
N SER A 219 -12.87 4.95 -2.68
CA SER A 219 -11.84 4.08 -3.28
C SER A 219 -11.64 4.37 -4.77
N ALA A 220 -12.66 4.90 -5.46
CA ALA A 220 -12.55 5.24 -6.87
C ALA A 220 -11.48 6.33 -7.12
N PRO A 221 -10.58 6.15 -8.10
CA PRO A 221 -9.63 7.19 -8.48
C PRO A 221 -10.39 8.37 -9.09
N SER A 222 -10.09 9.58 -8.60
CA SER A 222 -10.73 10.82 -9.04
C SER A 222 -9.78 11.79 -9.73
N ALA A 223 -8.51 11.42 -9.88
CA ALA A 223 -7.50 12.18 -10.60
C ALA A 223 -6.92 11.33 -11.72
N HIS A 224 -6.58 11.96 -12.83
CA HIS A 224 -5.90 11.32 -13.95
C HIS A 224 -4.79 12.21 -14.48
N LEU A 225 -3.67 11.59 -14.86
CA LEU A 225 -2.52 12.26 -15.44
C LEU A 225 -2.17 11.60 -16.77
N ALA A 226 -1.61 12.36 -17.71
CA ALA A 226 -0.87 11.82 -18.83
C ALA A 226 0.56 12.39 -18.82
N ALA A 227 1.54 11.59 -19.24
CA ALA A 227 2.92 12.02 -19.38
C ALA A 227 3.40 11.89 -20.82
N ARG A 228 4.31 12.77 -21.23
CA ARG A 228 5.00 12.70 -22.51
C ARG A 228 6.41 13.23 -22.40
N SER A 229 7.17 13.02 -23.46
CA SER A 229 8.37 13.79 -23.73
C SER A 229 8.18 14.66 -24.96
N GLU A 230 8.61 15.91 -24.90
CA GLU A 230 8.58 16.88 -26.00
C GLU A 230 9.97 17.51 -26.14
N ARG A 231 10.42 17.72 -27.38
CA ARG A 231 11.74 18.34 -27.62
C ARG A 231 11.70 19.79 -27.13
N PRO A 232 12.60 20.23 -26.23
CA PRO A 232 12.62 21.61 -25.76
C PRO A 232 12.91 22.61 -26.88
N ASP A 233 12.34 23.82 -26.82
CA ASP A 233 12.51 24.87 -27.86
C ASP A 233 13.99 25.29 -28.07
N HIS A 234 14.85 25.14 -27.05
CA HIS A 234 16.29 25.47 -27.07
C HIS A 234 17.20 24.25 -27.30
N ALA A 235 16.65 23.16 -27.83
CA ALA A 235 17.35 21.91 -28.06
C ALA A 235 18.63 22.01 -28.92
N ASP A 236 18.77 23.06 -29.72
CA ASP A 236 19.92 23.29 -30.61
C ASP A 236 21.10 23.98 -29.92
N GLU A 237 20.92 24.49 -28.69
CA GLU A 237 21.96 25.20 -27.94
C GLU A 237 22.90 24.24 -27.19
N ASP A 238 22.54 22.95 -27.06
CA ASP A 238 23.34 21.95 -26.33
C ASP A 238 23.39 20.56 -27.04
N PRO A 239 23.94 20.48 -28.27
CA PRO A 239 23.80 19.32 -29.16
C PRO A 239 24.61 18.07 -28.77
N CYS A 240 25.48 18.13 -27.76
CA CYS A 240 26.55 17.14 -27.57
C CYS A 240 26.27 16.01 -26.57
N LEU A 241 25.14 16.01 -25.86
CA LEU A 241 24.88 15.02 -24.80
C LEU A 241 23.87 13.92 -25.18
N VAL A 242 23.03 14.16 -26.19
CA VAL A 242 21.91 13.26 -26.55
C VAL A 242 21.67 13.30 -28.06
N LYS A 243 21.06 12.25 -28.63
CA LYS A 243 20.71 12.23 -30.07
C LYS A 243 19.88 13.47 -30.44
N PRO A 244 20.10 14.10 -31.61
CA PRO A 244 19.40 15.34 -31.99
C PRO A 244 17.86 15.25 -32.00
N ASP A 245 17.32 14.07 -32.30
CA ASP A 245 15.86 13.82 -32.35
C ASP A 245 15.27 13.36 -30.99
N ALA A 246 16.08 13.27 -29.94
CA ALA A 246 15.63 12.84 -28.62
C ALA A 246 14.68 13.88 -28.00
N ARG A 247 13.53 13.41 -27.52
CA ARG A 247 12.53 14.25 -26.84
C ARG A 247 12.84 14.36 -25.36
N TYR A 248 13.23 13.25 -24.73
CA TYR A 248 13.86 13.24 -23.42
C TYR A 248 15.37 13.46 -23.57
N ARG A 249 15.92 14.42 -22.82
CA ARG A 249 17.33 14.83 -22.94
C ARG A 249 18.17 14.61 -21.69
N GLY A 250 17.62 13.93 -20.68
CA GLY A 250 18.40 13.61 -19.49
C GLY A 250 19.55 12.64 -19.81
N PRO A 251 20.72 12.82 -19.17
CA PRO A 251 21.90 12.01 -19.44
C PRO A 251 21.73 10.56 -18.97
N GLU A 252 20.75 10.27 -18.11
CA GLU A 252 20.57 8.98 -17.44
C GLU A 252 19.13 8.49 -17.53
N ASN A 253 18.92 7.20 -17.27
CA ASN A 253 17.57 6.68 -17.10
C ASN A 253 17.02 7.14 -15.75
N GLN A 254 15.79 7.62 -15.74
CA GLN A 254 15.14 8.13 -14.53
C GLN A 254 13.80 7.42 -14.29
N LEU A 255 13.32 7.48 -13.04
CA LEU A 255 12.00 7.02 -12.64
C LEU A 255 11.23 8.16 -11.99
N TYR A 256 10.73 9.07 -12.82
CA TYR A 256 10.03 10.25 -12.32
C TYR A 256 8.79 9.83 -11.51
N ARG A 257 8.62 10.43 -10.34
CA ARG A 257 7.41 10.36 -9.53
C ARG A 257 6.77 11.73 -9.48
N VAL A 258 5.51 11.82 -9.88
CA VAL A 258 4.66 13.01 -9.67
C VAL A 258 3.68 12.68 -8.57
N GLU A 259 3.76 13.37 -7.44
CA GLU A 259 2.97 13.10 -6.24
C GLU A 259 2.13 14.31 -5.85
N ILE A 260 0.87 14.08 -5.54
CA ILE A 260 0.00 15.08 -4.94
C ILE A 260 0.46 15.34 -3.50
N HIS A 261 0.88 16.56 -3.24
CA HIS A 261 1.29 17.01 -1.92
C HIS A 261 0.07 17.42 -1.09
N ALA A 262 -0.50 18.61 -1.32
CA ALA A 262 -1.78 18.97 -0.74
C ALA A 262 -2.93 18.52 -1.66
N GLY A 263 -3.87 17.73 -1.12
CA GLY A 263 -5.09 17.32 -1.84
C GLY A 263 -6.14 18.43 -1.92
N GLY A 264 -7.23 18.17 -2.64
CA GLY A 264 -8.35 19.08 -2.82
C GLY A 264 -8.80 19.21 -4.27
N ALA A 265 -9.55 20.27 -4.56
CA ALA A 265 -9.84 20.68 -5.94
C ALA A 265 -8.58 21.32 -6.56
N ALA A 266 -8.51 21.35 -7.90
CA ALA A 266 -7.35 21.87 -8.63
C ALA A 266 -6.81 23.22 -8.14
N LYS A 267 -7.70 24.14 -7.76
CA LYS A 267 -7.33 25.49 -7.28
C LYS A 267 -6.52 25.49 -5.97
N ASP A 268 -6.70 24.47 -5.14
CA ASP A 268 -6.11 24.35 -3.79
C ASP A 268 -4.98 23.33 -3.76
N ALA A 269 -5.08 22.31 -4.61
CA ALA A 269 -4.19 21.17 -4.67
C ALA A 269 -2.81 21.52 -5.22
N THR A 270 -1.80 20.86 -4.68
CA THR A 270 -0.40 21.02 -5.07
C THR A 270 0.23 19.67 -5.36
N PHE A 271 1.31 19.68 -6.13
CA PHE A 271 2.10 18.50 -6.44
C PHE A 271 3.59 18.78 -6.31
N LYS A 272 4.34 17.72 -6.08
CA LYS A 272 5.80 17.67 -6.03
C LYS A 272 6.28 16.55 -6.94
N TRP A 273 7.54 16.60 -7.37
CA TRP A 273 8.09 15.49 -8.13
C TRP A 273 9.54 15.19 -7.80
N SER A 274 9.94 13.97 -8.10
CA SER A 274 11.32 13.50 -7.96
C SER A 274 11.75 12.67 -9.16
N ARG A 275 13.04 12.70 -9.50
CA ARG A 275 13.68 11.91 -10.57
C ARG A 275 13.85 10.44 -10.18
N GLU A 276 14.08 10.17 -8.89
CA GLU A 276 14.39 8.84 -8.34
C GLU A 276 13.22 8.25 -7.54
N ASN A 277 11.98 8.48 -7.98
CA ASN A 277 10.77 8.00 -7.29
C ASN A 277 10.66 8.44 -5.81
N GLY A 278 11.26 9.59 -5.48
CA GLY A 278 11.33 10.11 -4.11
C GLY A 278 12.08 9.19 -3.16
N SER A 279 13.04 8.38 -3.65
CA SER A 279 13.80 7.43 -2.85
C SER A 279 14.89 8.07 -1.98
N VAL A 280 15.35 9.27 -2.36
CA VAL A 280 16.46 9.97 -1.70
C VAL A 280 16.03 10.49 -0.33
N VAL A 281 16.56 9.88 0.72
CA VAL A 281 16.25 10.19 2.12
C VAL A 281 17.51 10.31 2.97
N PHE A 282 17.45 11.17 3.99
CA PHE A 282 18.54 11.42 4.94
C PHE A 282 18.01 11.26 6.37
N PRO A 283 18.38 10.19 7.09
CA PRO A 283 17.99 10.02 8.49
C PRO A 283 18.47 11.17 9.37
N VAL A 284 17.61 11.63 10.27
CA VAL A 284 17.88 12.75 11.18
C VAL A 284 18.29 12.22 12.55
N ASP A 285 19.45 12.67 13.02
CA ASP A 285 19.94 12.37 14.37
C ASP A 285 19.39 13.38 15.39
N GLU A 286 19.36 14.66 15.02
CA GLU A 286 18.97 15.76 15.91
C GLU A 286 18.37 16.94 15.13
N LEU A 287 17.44 17.66 15.78
CA LEU A 287 16.81 18.88 15.26
C LEU A 287 16.96 20.02 16.28
N ASP A 288 17.67 21.08 15.90
CA ASP A 288 17.88 22.31 16.69
C ASP A 288 17.42 23.54 15.91
N GLY A 289 16.20 24.01 16.18
CA GLY A 289 15.56 25.09 15.44
C GLY A 289 15.47 24.80 13.94
N THR A 290 16.27 25.52 13.15
CA THR A 290 16.37 25.34 11.69
C THR A 290 17.52 24.44 11.25
N TRP A 291 18.40 24.05 12.19
CA TRP A 291 19.52 23.16 11.92
C TRP A 291 19.14 21.71 12.16
N VAL A 292 19.42 20.86 11.18
CA VAL A 292 19.15 19.43 11.23
C VAL A 292 20.47 18.67 11.11
N GLN A 293 20.78 17.87 12.12
CA GLN A 293 21.90 16.94 12.12
C GLN A 293 21.48 15.64 11.44
N LEU A 294 22.26 15.22 10.45
CA LEU A 294 21.97 14.05 9.64
C LEU A 294 22.96 12.91 9.95
N ALA A 295 22.46 11.68 9.88
CA ALA A 295 23.28 10.47 10.02
C ALA A 295 24.31 10.36 8.88
N SER A 296 23.92 10.77 7.66
CA SER A 296 24.81 10.96 6.51
C SER A 296 24.26 12.05 5.58
N LEU A 297 25.13 12.66 4.77
CA LEU A 297 24.76 13.70 3.79
C LEU A 297 24.58 13.16 2.36
N GLY A 298 24.55 11.83 2.20
CA GLY A 298 24.70 11.19 0.89
C GLY A 298 26.14 10.73 0.65
N HIS A 299 26.35 9.93 -0.40
CA HIS A 299 27.63 9.27 -0.72
C HIS A 299 28.07 9.49 -2.18
N ASP A 300 27.24 10.10 -3.03
CA ASP A 300 27.49 10.32 -4.45
C ASP A 300 26.80 11.60 -4.90
N ALA A 301 27.50 12.41 -5.71
CA ALA A 301 27.13 13.75 -6.15
C ALA A 301 25.73 13.88 -6.78
N LYS A 302 25.06 12.78 -7.12
CA LYS A 302 23.68 12.76 -7.64
C LYS A 302 22.62 12.53 -6.58
N LEU A 303 22.95 11.78 -5.54
CA LEU A 303 22.07 11.44 -4.42
C LEU A 303 22.36 12.29 -3.18
N ASP A 304 23.32 13.19 -3.27
CA ASP A 304 23.68 14.13 -2.22
C ASP A 304 22.61 15.22 -2.05
N LEU A 305 22.66 15.92 -0.93
CA LEU A 305 21.81 17.07 -0.64
C LEU A 305 22.57 18.35 -1.02
N ASP A 306 21.93 19.24 -1.79
CA ASP A 306 22.51 20.50 -2.26
C ASP A 306 21.78 21.73 -1.71
N VAL A 307 22.48 22.87 -1.68
CA VAL A 307 21.86 24.17 -1.36
C VAL A 307 20.85 24.54 -2.44
N GLY A 308 19.63 24.85 -2.02
CA GLY A 308 18.50 25.14 -2.90
C GLY A 308 17.51 23.99 -3.05
N ASP A 309 17.90 22.76 -2.65
CA ASP A 309 17.00 21.61 -2.69
C ASP A 309 15.77 21.81 -1.81
N LEU A 310 14.64 21.27 -2.26
CA LEU A 310 13.43 21.19 -1.46
C LEU A 310 13.37 19.83 -0.76
N VAL A 311 13.15 19.87 0.55
CA VAL A 311 13.05 18.69 1.40
C VAL A 311 11.73 18.67 2.16
N GLU A 312 11.20 17.47 2.32
CA GLU A 312 10.14 17.17 3.29
C GLU A 312 10.82 16.71 4.59
N PHE A 313 10.55 17.40 5.71
CA PHE A 313 10.94 16.94 7.03
C PHE A 313 9.79 16.12 7.62
N THR A 314 9.99 14.82 7.85
CA THR A 314 8.91 13.90 8.25
C THR A 314 9.45 12.85 9.22
N ASP A 315 8.54 12.06 9.77
CA ASP A 315 8.77 10.92 10.65
C ASP A 315 7.71 9.84 10.37
N THR A 316 7.83 8.69 11.02
CA THR A 316 6.90 7.55 10.84
C THR A 316 5.44 7.94 11.10
N ALA A 317 5.18 8.85 12.05
CA ALA A 317 3.84 9.27 12.41
C ALA A 317 3.18 10.14 11.32
N SER A 318 3.85 11.22 10.93
CA SER A 318 3.41 12.12 9.87
C SER A 318 3.25 11.38 8.54
N ALA A 319 4.19 10.48 8.20
CA ALA A 319 4.13 9.65 6.99
C ALA A 319 2.94 8.68 7.00
N SER A 320 2.61 8.06 8.15
CA SER A 320 1.46 7.16 8.27
C SER A 320 0.12 7.91 8.24
N ARG A 321 0.09 9.15 8.73
CA ARG A 321 -1.09 10.03 8.64
C ARG A 321 -1.29 10.68 7.26
N LEU A 322 -0.31 10.58 6.37
CA LEU A 322 -0.29 11.23 5.05
C LEU A 322 -0.48 12.75 5.17
N GLU A 323 0.23 13.37 6.12
CA GLU A 323 0.17 14.82 6.34
C GLU A 323 0.97 15.57 5.28
N ALA A 324 0.35 16.57 4.65
CA ALA A 324 1.00 17.46 3.70
C ALA A 324 1.67 18.63 4.44
N LEU A 325 2.85 18.38 5.00
CA LEU A 325 3.65 19.37 5.72
C LEU A 325 4.42 20.27 4.75
N PRO A 326 4.64 21.56 5.07
CA PRO A 326 5.39 22.46 4.18
C PRO A 326 6.76 21.90 3.77
N LEU A 327 7.08 21.99 2.48
CA LEU A 327 8.42 21.67 1.99
C LEU A 327 9.38 22.81 2.36
N LEU A 328 10.54 22.43 2.88
CA LEU A 328 11.57 23.35 3.36
C LEU A 328 12.71 23.39 2.36
N ARG A 329 13.28 24.58 2.13
CA ARG A 329 14.46 24.72 1.27
C ARG A 329 15.73 24.57 2.09
N VAL A 330 16.71 23.86 1.54
CA VAL A 330 18.07 23.82 2.07
C VAL A 330 18.75 25.15 1.80
N GLU A 331 19.11 25.86 2.86
CA GLU A 331 19.77 27.17 2.78
C GLU A 331 21.29 27.08 2.95
N GLU A 332 21.77 26.05 3.66
CA GLU A 332 23.19 25.90 3.99
C GLU A 332 23.54 24.45 4.34
N LEU A 333 24.75 24.03 3.99
CA LEU A 333 25.30 22.71 4.29
C LEU A 333 26.63 22.85 5.06
N ASP A 334 26.68 22.25 6.23
CA ASP A 334 27.87 22.07 7.05
C ASP A 334 28.36 20.62 6.87
N LEU A 335 29.21 20.40 5.85
CA LEU A 335 29.72 19.05 5.53
C LEU A 335 30.51 18.41 6.68
N PRO A 336 31.46 19.11 7.35
CA PRO A 336 32.17 18.55 8.49
C PRO A 336 31.25 18.20 9.66
N GLY A 337 30.25 19.03 9.91
CA GLY A 337 29.25 18.82 10.95
C GLY A 337 28.17 17.81 10.58
N ARG A 338 28.02 17.41 9.30
CA ARG A 338 26.84 16.69 8.78
C ARG A 338 25.52 17.37 9.14
N ARG A 339 25.47 18.70 9.00
CA ARG A 339 24.26 19.47 9.30
C ARG A 339 23.77 20.24 8.09
N VAL A 340 22.46 20.44 8.06
CA VAL A 340 21.79 21.25 7.05
C VAL A 340 20.94 22.31 7.74
N ARG A 341 20.96 23.54 7.22
CA ARG A 341 20.06 24.61 7.68
C ARG A 341 18.87 24.71 6.73
N LEU A 342 17.67 24.62 7.28
CA LEU A 342 16.43 24.73 6.54
C LEU A 342 15.91 26.18 6.52
N SER A 343 15.04 26.48 5.56
CA SER A 343 14.45 27.81 5.37
C SER A 343 13.51 28.24 6.49
N ALA A 344 12.98 27.29 7.26
CA ALA A 344 12.16 27.49 8.43
C ALA A 344 12.31 26.29 9.38
N GLU A 345 11.83 26.44 10.61
CA GLU A 345 11.77 25.30 11.53
C GLU A 345 10.72 24.30 11.03
N PRO A 346 10.97 22.98 11.13
CA PRO A 346 9.96 21.97 10.86
C PRO A 346 8.71 22.12 11.73
N GLU A 347 7.57 21.62 11.22
CA GLU A 347 6.27 21.71 11.88
C GLU A 347 6.34 21.24 13.36
N PRO A 348 5.73 21.99 14.31
CA PRO A 348 5.68 21.58 15.70
C PRO A 348 5.12 20.16 15.88
N GLY A 349 5.86 19.32 16.60
CA GLY A 349 5.48 17.93 16.89
C GLY A 349 6.08 16.88 15.96
N VAL A 350 6.67 17.26 14.82
CA VAL A 350 7.27 16.32 13.87
C VAL A 350 8.77 16.14 14.16
N GLY A 351 9.22 14.89 14.17
CA GLY A 351 10.62 14.50 14.37
C GLY A 351 11.24 14.93 15.70
N ARG A 352 10.42 15.18 16.72
CA ARG A 352 10.86 15.46 18.10
C ARG A 352 11.08 14.20 18.94
N LEU A 353 10.57 13.06 18.46
CA LEU A 353 10.64 11.77 19.13
C LEU A 353 11.56 10.84 18.33
N PRO A 354 12.77 10.49 18.84
CA PRO A 354 13.73 9.68 18.10
C PRO A 354 13.20 8.31 17.65
N HIS A 355 12.30 7.70 18.44
CA HIS A 355 11.68 6.41 18.13
C HIS A 355 10.67 6.47 16.97
N LEU A 356 10.32 7.67 16.48
CA LEU A 356 9.53 7.84 15.25
C LEU A 356 10.41 7.96 14.01
N HIS A 357 11.73 7.88 14.17
CA HIS A 357 12.71 7.83 13.08
C HIS A 357 12.54 8.97 12.06
N PRO A 358 12.82 10.23 12.46
CA PRO A 358 12.72 11.35 11.53
C PRO A 358 13.74 11.27 10.39
N PHE A 359 13.35 11.76 9.23
CA PHE A 359 14.22 11.84 8.06
C PHE A 359 13.82 13.01 7.16
N LEU A 360 14.79 13.50 6.37
CA LEU A 360 14.53 14.38 5.23
C LEU A 360 14.29 13.56 3.98
N ARG A 361 13.35 13.98 3.12
CA ARG A 361 13.17 13.42 1.78
C ARG A 361 13.34 14.52 0.74
N ARG A 362 14.23 14.32 -0.24
CA ARG A 362 14.52 15.29 -1.31
C ARG A 362 13.47 15.27 -2.41
N TRP A 363 13.16 16.44 -2.96
CA TRP A 363 12.30 16.66 -4.12
C TRP A 363 12.99 17.56 -5.15
N ASP A 364 12.77 17.32 -6.43
CA ASP A 364 13.58 17.86 -7.52
C ASP A 364 12.95 19.08 -8.23
N HIS A 365 11.70 19.43 -7.86
CA HIS A 365 11.05 20.62 -8.41
C HIS A 365 11.66 21.90 -7.82
N HIS A 366 11.63 22.97 -8.61
CA HIS A 366 12.15 24.27 -8.22
C HIS A 366 11.21 25.38 -8.69
N GLU A 367 11.37 26.60 -8.16
CA GLU A 367 10.72 27.77 -8.73
C GLU A 367 11.23 27.99 -10.16
N GLY A 368 10.36 27.76 -11.14
CA GLY A 368 10.66 27.96 -12.54
C GLY A 368 10.71 29.44 -12.95
N PRO A 369 11.46 29.77 -14.01
CA PRO A 369 11.46 31.12 -14.58
C PRO A 369 10.07 31.50 -15.10
N LYS A 370 9.74 32.80 -15.06
CA LYS A 370 8.45 33.33 -15.56
C LYS A 370 8.22 32.89 -17.02
N ARG A 371 7.23 32.02 -17.26
CA ARG A 371 6.77 31.68 -18.62
C ARG A 371 5.48 32.44 -18.92
N LYS A 372 5.45 33.16 -20.05
CA LYS A 372 4.28 33.92 -20.53
C LYS A 372 3.63 34.83 -19.46
N GLY A 373 4.43 35.45 -18.60
CA GLY A 373 3.95 36.34 -17.53
C GLY A 373 3.39 35.64 -16.28
N ARG A 374 3.41 34.30 -16.22
CA ARG A 374 3.04 33.51 -15.03
C ARG A 374 4.31 32.99 -14.36
N THR A 375 4.52 33.35 -13.09
CA THR A 375 5.52 32.71 -12.22
C THR A 375 4.92 31.39 -11.72
N SER A 376 5.66 30.29 -11.72
CA SER A 376 5.30 29.10 -10.95
C SER A 376 5.50 29.41 -9.47
N VAL A 377 4.52 30.07 -8.85
CA VAL A 377 4.57 30.39 -7.42
C VAL A 377 4.34 29.10 -6.66
N LEU A 378 5.34 28.68 -5.88
CA LEU A 378 5.19 27.56 -4.97
C LEU A 378 4.23 27.94 -3.84
N LYS A 379 3.38 27.00 -3.45
CA LYS A 379 2.52 27.07 -2.27
C LYS A 379 3.06 26.04 -1.29
N ASP A 380 3.54 26.51 -0.13
CA ASP A 380 4.17 25.66 0.90
C ASP A 380 5.32 24.81 0.33
N GLY A 381 6.08 25.41 -0.59
CA GLY A 381 7.18 24.77 -1.31
C GLY A 381 6.75 23.75 -2.39
N ALA A 382 5.46 23.52 -2.63
CA ALA A 382 4.96 22.63 -3.69
C ALA A 382 4.36 23.39 -4.89
N MET A 383 4.33 22.77 -6.06
CA MET A 383 3.80 23.37 -7.29
C MET A 383 2.27 23.29 -7.33
N LYS A 384 1.61 24.31 -7.89
CA LYS A 384 0.15 24.29 -8.07
C LYS A 384 -0.25 23.39 -9.24
N ILE A 385 -1.39 22.73 -9.10
CA ILE A 385 -1.98 21.97 -10.21
C ILE A 385 -2.67 22.94 -11.18
N GLU A 386 -2.36 22.79 -12.47
CA GLU A 386 -3.08 23.46 -13.55
C GLU A 386 -3.66 22.38 -14.49
N GLU A 387 -4.98 22.29 -14.52
CA GLU A 387 -5.68 21.27 -15.30
C GLU A 387 -5.84 21.68 -16.77
N GLY A 388 -5.80 20.70 -17.66
CA GLY A 388 -6.08 20.94 -19.07
C GLY A 388 -4.91 21.50 -19.88
N GLU A 389 -3.72 21.61 -19.27
CA GLU A 389 -2.50 22.12 -19.89
C GLU A 389 -1.31 21.17 -19.64
N TRP A 390 -0.31 21.23 -20.53
CA TRP A 390 0.94 20.50 -20.35
C TRP A 390 1.90 21.31 -19.50
N LEU A 391 2.33 20.73 -18.38
CA LEU A 391 3.24 21.30 -17.42
C LEU A 391 4.63 20.67 -17.59
N PRO A 392 5.67 21.48 -17.83
CA PRO A 392 7.04 20.97 -17.91
C PRO A 392 7.53 20.55 -16.52
N LEU A 393 8.26 19.45 -16.44
CA LEU A 393 9.06 19.09 -15.28
C LEU A 393 10.52 19.53 -15.53
N GLU A 394 11.23 18.77 -16.36
CA GLU A 394 12.60 19.02 -16.81
C GLU A 394 12.94 18.12 -18.01
N ASP A 395 14.08 18.35 -18.67
CA ASP A 395 14.64 17.45 -19.71
C ASP A 395 13.68 17.00 -20.82
N GLY A 396 12.66 17.82 -21.10
CA GLY A 396 11.62 17.54 -22.08
C GLY A 396 10.46 16.67 -21.54
N VAL A 397 10.48 16.24 -20.28
CA VAL A 397 9.35 15.57 -19.63
C VAL A 397 8.25 16.57 -19.31
N GLU A 398 7.02 16.26 -19.72
CA GLU A 398 5.84 17.06 -19.42
C GLU A 398 4.71 16.17 -18.89
N VAL A 399 3.87 16.76 -18.04
CA VAL A 399 2.69 16.12 -17.49
C VAL A 399 1.43 16.93 -17.74
N TYR A 400 0.30 16.24 -17.83
CA TYR A 400 -1.01 16.82 -18.08
C TYR A 400 -1.98 16.29 -17.03
N PHE A 401 -2.56 17.18 -16.24
CA PHE A 401 -3.64 16.84 -15.32
C PHE A 401 -4.99 16.98 -16.04
N ALA A 402 -5.81 15.92 -15.96
CA ALA A 402 -7.16 15.95 -16.53
C ALA A 402 -8.04 17.02 -15.84
N LYS A 403 -9.00 17.57 -16.59
CA LYS A 403 -9.99 18.51 -16.04
C LYS A 403 -10.92 17.82 -15.05
N ASP A 404 -11.41 18.61 -14.10
CA ASP A 404 -12.39 18.22 -13.09
C ASP A 404 -11.88 17.09 -12.18
N GLY A 405 -10.57 17.10 -11.90
CA GLY A 405 -9.91 16.16 -11.02
C GLY A 405 -10.15 16.49 -9.55
N ALA A 406 -10.33 15.44 -8.73
CA ALA A 406 -10.23 15.56 -7.28
C ALA A 406 -8.96 14.85 -6.80
N TYR A 407 -8.06 15.63 -6.21
CA TYR A 407 -6.71 15.19 -5.85
C TYR A 407 -6.65 14.80 -4.37
N ARG A 408 -5.91 13.75 -4.06
CA ARG A 408 -5.73 13.26 -2.68
C ARG A 408 -4.25 13.21 -2.38
N THR A 409 -3.84 13.70 -1.21
CA THR A 409 -2.46 13.62 -0.73
C THR A 409 -1.91 12.20 -0.84
N GLY A 410 -0.70 12.08 -1.39
CA GLY A 410 0.01 10.82 -1.60
C GLY A 410 -0.38 10.04 -2.86
N ASP A 411 -1.46 10.43 -3.57
CA ASP A 411 -1.72 9.88 -4.90
C ASP A 411 -0.57 10.28 -5.84
N HIS A 412 -0.09 9.35 -6.66
CA HIS A 412 1.09 9.59 -7.50
C HIS A 412 1.09 8.77 -8.78
N TRP A 413 1.93 9.20 -9.72
CA TRP A 413 2.21 8.53 -10.98
C TRP A 413 3.71 8.32 -11.12
N ILE A 414 4.08 7.22 -11.75
CA ILE A 414 5.46 6.84 -12.04
C ILE A 414 5.69 6.87 -13.54
N ILE A 415 6.75 7.55 -13.98
CA ILE A 415 7.05 7.83 -15.39
C ILE A 415 8.51 7.44 -15.66
N PRO A 416 8.77 6.21 -16.14
CA PRO A 416 10.12 5.82 -16.51
C PRO A 416 10.60 6.62 -17.73
N ALA A 417 11.75 7.28 -17.63
CA ALA A 417 12.40 7.97 -18.74
C ALA A 417 13.65 7.20 -19.17
N ARG A 418 13.91 7.12 -20.47
CA ARG A 418 15.03 6.36 -21.04
C ARG A 418 15.84 7.20 -22.00
N THR A 419 17.11 7.40 -21.70
CA THR A 419 18.06 8.10 -22.58
C THR A 419 18.23 7.35 -23.90
N ALA A 420 18.28 6.02 -23.86
CA ALA A 420 18.47 5.19 -25.05
C ALA A 420 17.36 5.36 -26.11
N THR A 421 16.11 5.55 -25.67
CA THR A 421 14.97 5.81 -26.56
C THR A 421 14.68 7.29 -26.75
N GLY A 422 15.31 8.17 -25.96
CA GLY A 422 15.02 9.60 -25.94
C GLY A 422 13.55 9.91 -25.64
N SER A 423 12.91 9.10 -24.79
CA SER A 423 11.46 9.22 -24.50
C SER A 423 11.09 8.69 -23.12
N VAL A 424 9.88 9.01 -22.67
CA VAL A 424 9.23 8.36 -21.53
C VAL A 424 8.48 7.09 -21.95
N GLU A 425 8.44 6.10 -21.07
CA GLU A 425 7.63 4.89 -21.17
C GLU A 425 6.21 5.17 -20.63
N TRP A 426 5.30 5.62 -21.49
CA TRP A 426 3.91 5.94 -21.11
C TRP A 426 2.88 5.22 -22.02
N PRO A 427 1.71 4.80 -21.51
CA PRO A 427 0.65 4.23 -22.35
C PRO A 427 0.16 5.21 -23.42
N LEU A 428 0.07 4.74 -24.66
CA LEU A 428 -0.37 5.53 -25.82
C LEU A 428 -1.60 4.87 -26.47
N ASP A 429 -2.45 5.69 -27.09
CA ASP A 429 -3.50 5.22 -27.98
C ASP A 429 -2.93 4.80 -29.36
N PRO A 430 -3.74 4.20 -30.26
CA PRO A 430 -3.28 3.84 -31.61
C PRO A 430 -2.79 5.03 -32.46
N ALA A 431 -3.22 6.25 -32.15
CA ALA A 431 -2.76 7.48 -32.80
C ALA A 431 -1.51 8.08 -32.12
N ARG A 432 -0.87 7.32 -31.20
CA ARG A 432 0.32 7.71 -30.43
C ARG A 432 0.10 8.90 -29.49
N ARG A 433 -1.13 9.14 -29.06
CA ARG A 433 -1.44 10.15 -28.04
C ARG A 433 -1.31 9.56 -26.64
N PRO A 434 -0.71 10.27 -25.67
CA PRO A 434 -0.66 9.84 -24.28
C PRO A 434 -2.06 9.56 -23.71
N LEU A 435 -2.23 8.39 -23.11
CA LEU A 435 -3.46 8.03 -22.42
C LEU A 435 -3.48 8.63 -21.01
N LEU A 436 -4.65 9.06 -20.56
CA LEU A 436 -4.88 9.40 -19.16
C LEU A 436 -4.80 8.12 -18.31
N GLN A 437 -4.06 8.18 -17.21
CA GLN A 437 -3.90 7.08 -16.26
C GLN A 437 -4.35 7.54 -14.87
N ALA A 438 -5.08 6.66 -14.18
CA ALA A 438 -5.33 6.81 -12.75
C ALA A 438 -4.00 6.77 -11.98
N PRO A 439 -3.91 7.37 -10.77
CA PRO A 439 -2.70 7.28 -9.97
C PRO A 439 -2.38 5.82 -9.66
N THR A 440 -1.10 5.46 -9.75
CA THR A 440 -0.53 4.23 -9.16
C THR A 440 -0.39 4.36 -7.63
N GLY A 441 -1.11 5.33 -7.07
CA GLY A 441 -1.00 5.82 -5.71
C GLY A 441 -1.54 4.88 -4.65
N ILE A 442 -1.87 5.46 -3.50
CA ILE A 442 -2.31 4.70 -2.34
C ILE A 442 -3.73 4.19 -2.58
N ALA A 443 -3.86 2.88 -2.86
CA ALA A 443 -5.15 2.19 -2.86
C ALA A 443 -5.67 2.09 -1.42
N ARG A 444 -6.88 2.63 -1.20
CA ARG A 444 -7.50 2.71 0.13
C ARG A 444 -8.73 1.82 0.15
N HIS A 445 -8.81 0.95 1.14
CA HIS A 445 -9.83 -0.06 1.31
C HIS A 445 -10.56 0.17 2.63
N TYR A 446 -11.84 -0.19 2.69
CA TYR A 446 -12.70 0.18 3.81
C TYR A 446 -13.63 -0.96 4.22
N ALA A 447 -13.83 -1.13 5.53
CA ALA A 447 -14.83 -2.07 6.05
C ALA A 447 -15.57 -1.48 7.27
N PRO A 448 -16.91 -1.60 7.36
CA PRO A 448 -17.63 -1.20 8.56
C PRO A 448 -17.39 -2.22 9.67
N LEU A 449 -17.07 -1.74 10.87
CA LEU A 449 -16.80 -2.59 12.04
C LEU A 449 -17.95 -2.60 13.03
N ALA A 450 -18.43 -1.43 13.43
CA ALA A 450 -19.52 -1.31 14.39
C ALA A 450 -20.32 -0.01 14.19
N LEU A 451 -21.55 -0.01 14.66
CA LEU A 451 -22.38 1.19 14.82
C LEU A 451 -22.52 1.47 16.31
N VAL A 452 -21.95 2.58 16.79
CA VAL A 452 -21.99 2.99 18.19
C VAL A 452 -23.24 3.83 18.42
N LYS A 453 -24.09 3.38 19.33
CA LYS A 453 -25.37 4.01 19.71
C LYS A 453 -25.42 4.20 21.22
N GLY A 454 -25.47 5.44 21.68
CA GLY A 454 -25.42 5.78 23.10
C GLY A 454 -24.14 5.29 23.80
N GLU A 455 -24.12 5.37 25.13
CA GLU A 455 -22.90 5.15 25.93
C GLU A 455 -22.55 3.67 26.19
N HIS A 456 -23.45 2.74 25.87
CA HIS A 456 -23.31 1.31 26.24
C HIS A 456 -23.56 0.32 25.09
N GLY A 457 -23.73 0.79 23.85
CA GLY A 457 -24.12 -0.07 22.73
C GLY A 457 -23.23 0.10 21.50
N ALA A 458 -22.51 -0.96 21.14
CA ALA A 458 -21.92 -1.11 19.80
C ALA A 458 -22.60 -2.28 19.09
N VAL A 459 -23.25 -1.98 17.96
CA VAL A 459 -23.85 -3.00 17.08
C VAL A 459 -22.79 -3.48 16.10
N ASP A 460 -22.44 -4.77 16.17
CA ASP A 460 -21.41 -5.36 15.31
C ASP A 460 -21.85 -5.35 13.83
N LEU A 461 -21.04 -4.75 12.96
CA LEU A 461 -21.27 -4.69 11.50
C LEU A 461 -20.37 -5.66 10.73
N ARG A 462 -19.42 -6.32 11.40
CA ARG A 462 -18.47 -7.24 10.78
C ARG A 462 -19.18 -8.44 10.16
N LEU A 463 -18.50 -9.05 9.19
CA LEU A 463 -18.90 -10.30 8.56
C LEU A 463 -17.91 -11.40 8.94
N ALA A 464 -18.38 -12.64 8.96
CA ALA A 464 -17.56 -13.79 9.30
C ALA A 464 -17.75 -14.93 8.31
N PHE A 465 -16.67 -15.63 7.98
CA PHE A 465 -16.68 -16.82 7.14
C PHE A 465 -16.19 -18.05 7.92
N GLY A 466 -16.70 -19.22 7.56
CA GLY A 466 -16.24 -20.51 8.08
C GLY A 466 -15.26 -21.18 7.12
N PRO A 467 -14.55 -22.23 7.57
CA PRO A 467 -13.80 -23.09 6.67
C PRO A 467 -14.69 -23.63 5.54
N LEU A 468 -14.21 -23.60 4.30
CA LEU A 468 -14.90 -24.22 3.16
C LEU A 468 -14.73 -25.74 3.14
N ALA A 469 -13.64 -26.24 3.74
CA ALA A 469 -13.44 -27.67 3.90
C ALA A 469 -14.49 -28.24 4.87
N SER A 470 -15.15 -29.31 4.44
CA SER A 470 -16.07 -30.09 5.26
C SER A 470 -15.60 -31.55 5.31
N SER A 471 -16.00 -32.28 6.35
CA SER A 471 -15.73 -33.71 6.42
C SER A 471 -16.39 -34.41 5.23
N VAL A 472 -15.63 -35.25 4.52
CA VAL A 472 -16.22 -36.16 3.54
C VAL A 472 -17.24 -37.02 4.28
N PRO A 473 -18.53 -37.00 3.89
CA PRO A 473 -19.53 -37.83 4.54
C PRO A 473 -19.07 -39.29 4.43
N ALA A 474 -19.23 -40.06 5.51
CA ALA A 474 -19.07 -41.51 5.42
C ALA A 474 -20.03 -42.02 4.34
N ALA A 475 -19.51 -42.85 3.42
CA ALA A 475 -20.35 -43.50 2.41
C ALA A 475 -21.51 -44.20 3.13
N ASP A 476 -22.74 -43.96 2.68
CA ASP A 476 -23.90 -44.66 3.23
C ASP A 476 -23.79 -46.16 2.91
N GLU A 477 -24.49 -47.01 3.67
CA GLU A 477 -24.44 -48.46 3.47
C GLU A 477 -24.78 -48.87 2.02
N ALA A 478 -25.61 -48.07 1.32
CA ALA A 478 -25.98 -48.31 -0.06
C ALA A 478 -24.82 -48.02 -1.03
N ALA A 479 -24.06 -46.95 -0.82
CA ALA A 479 -22.88 -46.60 -1.61
C ALA A 479 -21.73 -47.59 -1.37
N LEU A 480 -21.51 -48.01 -0.12
CA LEU A 480 -20.53 -49.05 0.20
C LEU A 480 -20.92 -50.40 -0.42
N ALA A 481 -22.20 -50.78 -0.35
CA ALA A 481 -22.69 -52.00 -0.98
C ALA A 481 -22.60 -51.93 -2.52
N ALA A 482 -22.84 -50.76 -3.12
CA ALA A 482 -22.71 -50.57 -4.56
C ALA A 482 -21.23 -50.64 -5.02
N GLU A 483 -20.29 -50.05 -4.26
CA GLU A 483 -18.86 -50.19 -4.52
C GLU A 483 -18.38 -51.63 -4.36
N GLU A 484 -18.88 -52.35 -3.35
CA GLU A 484 -18.52 -53.74 -3.13
C GLU A 484 -19.08 -54.65 -4.24
N GLN A 485 -20.31 -54.38 -4.69
CA GLN A 485 -20.93 -55.07 -5.82
C GLN A 485 -20.18 -54.79 -7.13
N ALA A 486 -19.83 -53.53 -7.41
CA ALA A 486 -19.03 -53.14 -8.57
C ALA A 486 -17.67 -53.84 -8.55
N ARG A 487 -17.01 -53.90 -7.39
CA ARG A 487 -15.72 -54.60 -7.23
C ARG A 487 -15.84 -56.10 -7.45
N ARG A 488 -16.95 -56.73 -7.01
CA ARG A 488 -17.22 -58.15 -7.28
C ARG A 488 -17.49 -58.42 -8.76
N GLU A 489 -18.21 -57.53 -9.43
CA GLU A 489 -18.48 -57.63 -10.87
C GLU A 489 -17.19 -57.46 -11.70
N GLU A 490 -16.31 -56.53 -11.30
CA GLU A 490 -15.00 -56.34 -11.92
C GLU A 490 -14.10 -57.57 -11.72
N GLN A 491 -14.04 -58.13 -10.51
CA GLN A 491 -13.33 -59.38 -10.23
C GLN A 491 -13.90 -60.59 -10.98
N ALA A 492 -15.23 -60.66 -11.12
CA ALA A 492 -15.88 -61.72 -11.89
C ALA A 492 -15.65 -61.59 -13.40
N ALA A 493 -15.46 -60.36 -13.90
CA ALA A 493 -15.08 -60.12 -15.29
C ALA A 493 -13.60 -60.45 -15.56
N GLU A 494 -12.74 -60.37 -14.55
CA GLU A 494 -11.32 -60.72 -14.64
C GLU A 494 -11.02 -62.24 -14.49
N ASP A 495 -11.95 -63.07 -13.98
CA ASP A 495 -11.78 -64.53 -13.85
C ASP A 495 -12.72 -65.32 -14.79
N PRO A 496 -12.28 -65.72 -16.01
CA PRO A 496 -13.12 -66.41 -16.97
C PRO A 496 -13.27 -67.92 -16.70
N SER A 497 -12.76 -68.45 -15.59
CA SER A 497 -12.56 -69.89 -15.42
C SER A 497 -13.78 -70.68 -14.86
N GLY A 498 -14.87 -70.01 -14.48
CA GLY A 498 -16.01 -70.64 -13.79
C GLY A 498 -17.05 -71.36 -14.66
N GLY A 499 -16.88 -71.40 -15.99
CA GLY A 499 -17.94 -71.80 -16.93
C GLY A 499 -17.58 -72.89 -17.94
N ARG A 500 -16.79 -73.92 -17.60
CA ARG A 500 -16.66 -75.09 -18.46
C ARG A 500 -17.91 -75.97 -18.32
N SER A 501 -18.86 -75.76 -19.22
CA SER A 501 -20.07 -76.58 -19.39
C SER A 501 -19.69 -78.07 -19.52
N GLN A 502 -20.35 -78.95 -18.76
CA GLN A 502 -20.14 -80.41 -18.78
C GLN A 502 -20.39 -81.04 -20.17
N THR A 503 -20.98 -80.30 -21.10
CA THR A 503 -21.26 -80.74 -22.47
C THR A 503 -20.02 -80.81 -23.37
N THR A 504 -18.89 -80.18 -23.01
CA THR A 504 -17.66 -80.27 -23.81
C THR A 504 -16.79 -81.47 -23.44
N ALA A 505 -16.95 -82.04 -22.25
CA ALA A 505 -16.19 -83.22 -21.80
C ALA A 505 -16.72 -84.54 -22.40
N GLU A 506 -18.02 -84.64 -22.70
CA GLU A 506 -18.60 -85.82 -23.36
C GLU A 506 -18.35 -85.85 -24.89
N ALA A 507 -18.03 -84.70 -25.51
CA ALA A 507 -17.66 -84.63 -26.92
C ALA A 507 -16.20 -85.02 -27.19
N GLU A 508 -15.29 -84.80 -26.25
CA GLU A 508 -13.88 -85.23 -26.37
C GLU A 508 -13.67 -86.71 -26.04
N ALA A 509 -14.54 -87.33 -25.23
CA ALA A 509 -14.48 -88.78 -24.94
C ALA A 509 -14.98 -89.68 -26.09
N ALA A 510 -15.73 -89.14 -27.06
CA ALA A 510 -16.25 -89.87 -28.21
C ALA A 510 -15.33 -89.81 -29.46
N ALA A 511 -14.22 -89.07 -29.41
CA ALA A 511 -13.29 -88.91 -30.52
C ALA A 511 -11.96 -89.70 -30.34
N GLU A 512 -11.78 -90.42 -29.22
CA GLU A 512 -10.59 -91.27 -28.97
C GLU A 512 -10.90 -92.77 -28.87
N GLY A 513 -12.04 -93.23 -29.42
CA GLY A 513 -12.40 -94.65 -29.42
C GLY A 513 -13.16 -95.11 -30.66
N ASP A 514 -12.48 -95.26 -31.80
CA ASP A 514 -12.44 -96.50 -32.59
C ASP A 514 -11.72 -96.30 -33.94
N GLU A 515 -11.10 -97.39 -34.40
CA GLU A 515 -10.48 -97.65 -35.71
C GLU A 515 -11.35 -97.33 -36.94
#